data_AF-A0A1Q3ERS2-F1
#
_entry.id   AF-A0A1Q3ERS2-F1
#
_cell.length_a   1.000
_cell.length_b   1.000
_cell.length_c   1.000
_cell.angle_alpha   90.00
_cell.angle_beta   90.00
_cell.angle_gamma   90.00
#
_symmetry.space_group_name_H-M   'P 1'
#
loop_
_entity.id
_entity.type
_entity.pdbx_description
1 polymer ?
#
loop_
_entity_poly.entity_id
_entity_poly.type
_entity_poly.pdbx_seq_one_letter_code
_entity_poly.pdbx_strand_id
1 'polypeptide(L)'
;MWCDLYNQFQELRGATDVAGFGFFVRGTFESSIKPTVIGGGPVHEFFQQYFKKDPWEMACLFEAFVTTYNKVGNRKLLHSEKAKATGKTILDSLARITGVDNIRMNYPNFRTKISAKYKVKIVGWPTDVDLMSPRDIIDPAKLDAVYDAWRSGSAYWSIMDKREYKKFMAQLEKDKAAGVQVEVPRKVRSDRGGTHEKASTKRQHANNGDEPAAKRRRASQPTKGRMDAEQETSDEEGNNKELGKDDDDDESDDSQGLEHENEDIDELDN
;
A
#
# COMPACT_ATOMS: atom_id res chain seq x y z
N MET A 1 -36.16 6.48 0.88
CA MET A 1 -34.91 5.95 0.27
C MET A 1 -33.93 5.48 1.33
N TRP A 2 -33.26 6.36 2.09
CA TRP A 2 -32.32 5.93 3.14
C TRP A 2 -32.98 5.08 4.25
N CYS A 3 -34.16 5.50 4.72
CA CYS A 3 -34.93 4.76 5.72
C CYS A 3 -35.32 3.35 5.22
N ASP A 4 -35.73 3.25 3.96
CA ASP A 4 -36.15 1.99 3.33
C ASP A 4 -34.99 0.99 3.25
N LEU A 5 -33.78 1.45 2.90
CA LEU A 5 -32.56 0.64 2.91
C LEU A 5 -32.14 0.21 4.33
N TYR A 6 -32.30 1.10 5.32
CA TYR A 6 -32.05 0.77 6.72
C TYR A 6 -33.02 -0.30 7.22
N ASN A 7 -34.32 -0.16 6.94
CA ASN A 7 -35.34 -1.13 7.33
C ASN A 7 -35.10 -2.49 6.68
N GLN A 8 -34.87 -2.54 5.36
CA GLN A 8 -34.52 -3.78 4.65
C GLN A 8 -33.28 -4.47 5.22
N PHE A 9 -32.29 -3.70 5.69
CA PHE A 9 -31.10 -4.26 6.31
C PHE A 9 -31.36 -4.84 7.71
N GLN A 10 -32.20 -4.19 8.53
CA GLN A 10 -32.61 -4.77 9.82
C GLN A 10 -33.59 -5.94 9.66
N GLU A 11 -34.47 -5.92 8.66
CA GLU A 11 -35.32 -7.07 8.28
C GLU A 11 -34.46 -8.27 7.86
N LEU A 12 -33.44 -8.06 7.03
CA LEU A 12 -32.49 -9.11 6.64
C LEU A 12 -31.76 -9.70 7.86
N ARG A 13 -31.34 -8.87 8.81
CA ARG A 13 -30.72 -9.31 10.08
C ARG A 13 -31.71 -10.01 11.03
N GLY A 14 -32.98 -9.61 11.03
CA GLY A 14 -34.03 -10.29 11.80
C GLY A 14 -34.39 -11.67 11.23
N ALA A 15 -34.28 -11.83 9.91
CA ALA A 15 -34.58 -13.07 9.20
C ALA A 15 -33.35 -14.00 9.00
N THR A 16 -32.12 -13.48 9.13
CA THR A 16 -30.87 -14.23 8.91
C THR A 16 -29.79 -13.79 9.88
N ASP A 17 -29.01 -14.74 10.42
CA ASP A 17 -27.88 -14.48 11.34
C ASP A 17 -26.65 -13.91 10.58
N VAL A 18 -26.83 -12.73 9.99
CA VAL A 18 -25.87 -12.07 9.12
C VAL A 18 -25.39 -10.78 9.76
N ALA A 19 -24.17 -10.83 10.30
CA ALA A 19 -23.42 -9.64 10.67
C ALA A 19 -22.98 -8.87 9.42
N GLY A 20 -23.13 -7.54 9.45
CA GLY A 20 -22.80 -6.68 8.31
C GLY A 20 -22.90 -5.19 8.67
N PHE A 21 -22.33 -4.35 7.81
CA PHE A 21 -22.36 -2.90 7.91
C PHE A 21 -22.17 -2.26 6.52
N GLY A 22 -22.46 -0.96 6.41
CA GLY A 22 -22.19 -0.17 5.21
C GLY A 22 -21.90 1.30 5.54
N PHE A 23 -20.94 1.89 4.82
CA PHE A 23 -20.64 3.32 4.87
C PHE A 23 -21.18 4.02 3.63
N PHE A 24 -22.04 4.99 3.83
CA PHE A 24 -22.59 5.84 2.77
C PHE A 24 -22.09 7.26 2.99
N VAL A 25 -21.31 7.78 2.02
CA VAL A 25 -20.59 9.05 2.12
C VAL A 25 -20.78 9.84 0.84
N ARG A 26 -20.62 11.17 0.88
CA ARG A 26 -20.75 11.98 -0.34
C ARG A 26 -19.62 11.73 -1.33
N GLY A 27 -19.95 11.67 -2.61
CA GLY A 27 -18.97 11.52 -3.69
C GLY A 27 -18.14 12.79 -3.93
N THR A 28 -18.74 13.97 -3.78
CA THR A 28 -18.13 15.26 -4.13
C THR A 28 -18.26 16.26 -2.98
N PHE A 29 -17.37 17.25 -2.92
CA PHE A 29 -17.42 18.33 -1.93
C PHE A 29 -18.69 19.20 -2.03
N GLU A 30 -19.28 19.28 -3.23
CA GLU A 30 -20.51 20.02 -3.54
C GLU A 30 -21.79 19.33 -3.03
N SER A 31 -21.72 18.03 -2.74
CA SER A 31 -22.87 17.27 -2.23
C SER A 31 -23.04 17.49 -0.73
N SER A 32 -24.28 17.80 -0.32
CA SER A 32 -24.69 18.04 1.06
C SER A 32 -25.03 16.76 1.85
N ILE A 33 -24.84 15.57 1.26
CA ILE A 33 -25.03 14.29 1.92
C ILE A 33 -24.03 14.17 3.08
N LYS A 34 -24.53 13.93 4.30
CA LYS A 34 -23.69 13.60 5.47
C LYS A 34 -23.28 12.12 5.41
N PRO A 35 -22.12 11.74 5.96
CA PRO A 35 -21.80 10.34 6.23
C PRO A 35 -22.94 9.65 6.99
N THR A 36 -23.22 8.41 6.62
CA THR A 36 -24.22 7.55 7.26
C THR A 36 -23.62 6.16 7.44
N VAL A 37 -23.68 5.63 8.66
CA VAL A 37 -23.31 4.24 8.97
C VAL A 37 -24.60 3.43 9.11
N ILE A 38 -24.71 2.35 8.35
CA ILE A 38 -25.74 1.32 8.57
C ILE A 38 -25.04 0.09 9.18
N GLY A 39 -25.58 -0.48 10.25
CA GLY A 39 -24.89 -1.51 11.03
C GLY A 39 -25.62 -1.87 12.33
N GLY A 40 -24.86 -2.25 13.36
CA GLY A 40 -25.35 -2.79 14.64
C GLY A 40 -24.90 -4.23 14.87
N GLY A 41 -25.15 -4.80 16.05
CA GLY A 41 -24.41 -5.98 16.50
C GLY A 41 -22.91 -5.65 16.70
N PRO A 42 -21.98 -6.62 16.60
CA PRO A 42 -20.57 -6.48 16.97
C PRO A 42 -19.71 -5.57 16.06
N VAL A 43 -20.34 -4.66 15.32
CA VAL A 43 -19.69 -3.78 14.33
C VAL A 43 -18.88 -2.68 15.01
N HIS A 44 -19.36 -2.09 16.10
CA HIS A 44 -18.61 -1.05 16.83
C HIS A 44 -17.36 -1.68 17.46
N GLU A 45 -17.53 -2.80 18.14
CA GLU A 45 -16.50 -3.63 18.76
C GLU A 45 -15.45 -4.09 17.75
N PHE A 46 -15.85 -4.50 16.55
CA PHE A 46 -14.93 -4.84 15.46
C PHE A 46 -14.02 -3.66 15.08
N PHE A 47 -14.58 -2.47 14.86
CA PHE A 47 -13.77 -1.29 14.52
C PHE A 47 -12.90 -0.81 15.72
N GLN A 48 -13.45 -0.84 16.93
CA GLN A 48 -12.76 -0.51 18.18
C GLN A 48 -11.61 -1.48 18.48
N GLN A 49 -11.78 -2.78 18.22
CA GLN A 49 -10.81 -3.83 18.49
C GLN A 49 -9.67 -3.85 17.45
N TYR A 50 -10.00 -3.89 16.16
CA TYR A 50 -9.03 -4.13 15.09
C TYR A 50 -8.43 -2.85 14.49
N PHE A 51 -9.19 -1.74 14.46
CA PHE A 51 -8.76 -0.48 13.84
C PHE A 51 -8.45 0.63 14.86
N LYS A 52 -8.87 0.45 16.13
CA LYS A 52 -8.79 1.46 17.21
C LYS A 52 -9.53 2.76 16.84
N LYS A 53 -10.68 2.61 16.19
CA LYS A 53 -11.53 3.69 15.68
C LYS A 53 -13.00 3.36 15.86
N ASP A 54 -13.81 4.40 16.04
CA ASP A 54 -15.28 4.28 15.99
C ASP A 54 -15.76 4.12 14.51
N PRO A 55 -16.87 3.42 14.23
CA PRO A 55 -17.42 3.34 12.87
C PRO A 55 -17.70 4.69 12.21
N TRP A 56 -18.05 5.73 12.97
CA TRP A 56 -18.20 7.10 12.48
C TRP A 56 -16.87 7.73 12.05
N GLU A 57 -15.79 7.55 12.83
CA GLU A 57 -14.45 7.98 12.40
C GLU A 57 -14.05 7.30 11.09
N MET A 58 -14.34 6.00 10.97
CA MET A 58 -14.06 5.23 9.76
C MET A 58 -14.91 5.70 8.57
N ALA A 59 -16.16 6.10 8.79
CA ALA A 59 -17.00 6.73 7.78
C ALA A 59 -16.48 8.12 7.36
N CYS A 60 -16.01 8.95 8.30
CA CYS A 60 -15.39 10.25 7.99
C CYS A 60 -14.05 10.10 7.26
N LEU A 61 -13.22 9.11 7.63
CA LEU A 61 -11.99 8.77 6.89
C LEU A 61 -12.30 8.25 5.49
N PHE A 62 -13.35 7.45 5.32
CA PHE A 62 -13.82 6.99 4.02
C PHE A 62 -14.40 8.13 3.18
N GLU A 63 -15.15 9.08 3.77
CA GLU A 63 -15.59 10.29 3.08
C GLU A 63 -14.40 11.15 2.63
N ALA A 64 -13.44 11.42 3.52
CA ALA A 64 -12.25 12.18 3.20
C ALA A 64 -11.44 11.50 2.08
N PHE A 65 -11.35 10.17 2.10
CA PHE A 65 -10.76 9.38 1.02
C PHE A 65 -11.58 9.50 -0.28
N VAL A 66 -12.89 9.29 -0.28
CA VAL A 66 -13.74 9.31 -1.50
C VAL A 66 -13.80 10.70 -2.12
N THR A 67 -14.04 11.75 -1.33
CA THR A 67 -14.09 13.13 -1.82
C THR A 67 -12.73 13.59 -2.36
N THR A 68 -11.62 13.26 -1.67
CA THR A 68 -10.27 13.51 -2.17
C THR A 68 -9.96 12.64 -3.39
N TYR A 69 -10.40 11.38 -3.44
CA TYR A 69 -10.23 10.48 -4.58
C TYR A 69 -11.03 10.94 -5.80
N ASN A 70 -12.18 11.61 -5.65
CA ASN A 70 -12.88 12.16 -6.80
C ASN A 70 -12.27 13.51 -7.25
N LYS A 71 -11.78 14.34 -6.31
CA LYS A 71 -11.05 15.58 -6.61
C LYS A 71 -9.66 15.34 -7.22
N VAL A 72 -8.97 14.29 -6.80
CA VAL A 72 -7.57 13.96 -7.18
C VAL A 72 -7.48 12.75 -8.11
N GLY A 73 -8.47 11.86 -8.17
CA GLY A 73 -8.59 10.80 -9.18
C GLY A 73 -9.03 11.33 -10.55
N ASN A 74 -9.71 12.49 -10.58
CA ASN A 74 -9.85 13.30 -11.79
C ASN A 74 -8.50 13.87 -12.27
N ARG A 75 -7.47 13.95 -11.42
CA ARG A 75 -6.09 14.15 -11.89
C ARG A 75 -5.62 12.84 -12.50
N LYS A 76 -5.58 12.79 -13.84
CA LYS A 76 -4.97 11.69 -14.61
C LYS A 76 -3.61 11.33 -13.99
N LEU A 77 -3.48 10.12 -13.47
CA LEU A 77 -2.22 9.61 -12.92
C LEU A 77 -1.13 9.75 -13.98
N LEU A 78 0.04 10.26 -13.58
CA LEU A 78 1.17 10.40 -14.49
C LEU A 78 1.62 9.01 -14.95
N HIS A 79 2.15 8.93 -16.17
CA HIS A 79 2.67 7.70 -16.76
C HIS A 79 3.62 6.94 -15.82
N SER A 80 4.52 7.67 -15.12
CA SER A 80 5.43 7.13 -14.12
C SER A 80 4.74 6.60 -12.85
N GLU A 81 3.62 7.20 -12.45
CA GLU A 81 2.79 6.75 -11.32
C GLU A 81 2.03 5.47 -11.68
N LYS A 82 1.40 5.42 -12.86
CA LYS A 82 0.74 4.21 -13.38
C LYS A 82 1.75 3.06 -13.50
N ALA A 83 2.89 3.29 -14.15
CA ALA A 83 3.96 2.29 -14.28
C ALA A 83 4.47 1.77 -12.93
N LYS A 84 4.59 2.64 -11.92
CA LYS A 84 4.97 2.27 -10.55
C LYS A 84 3.87 1.47 -9.85
N ALA A 85 2.60 1.86 -10.02
CA ALA A 85 1.45 1.17 -9.44
C ALA A 85 1.27 -0.23 -10.06
N THR A 86 1.16 -0.34 -11.38
CA THR A 86 1.07 -1.62 -12.12
C THR A 86 2.22 -2.54 -11.76
N GLY A 87 3.46 -2.04 -11.77
CA GLY A 87 4.64 -2.82 -11.41
C GLY A 87 4.64 -3.32 -9.96
N LYS A 88 4.01 -2.59 -9.02
CA LYS A 88 3.79 -3.05 -7.65
C LYS A 88 2.67 -4.10 -7.60
N THR A 89 1.50 -3.85 -8.20
CA THR A 89 0.37 -4.79 -8.23
C THR A 89 0.77 -6.15 -8.77
N ILE A 90 1.55 -6.19 -9.85
CA ILE A 90 2.10 -7.43 -10.44
C ILE A 90 2.99 -8.19 -9.44
N LEU A 91 3.83 -7.50 -8.67
CA LEU A 91 4.75 -8.10 -7.69
C LEU A 91 4.01 -8.60 -6.45
N ASP A 92 3.16 -7.77 -5.86
CA ASP A 92 2.42 -8.08 -4.63
C ASP A 92 1.48 -9.27 -4.84
N SER A 93 0.80 -9.33 -6.00
CA SER A 93 -0.06 -10.46 -6.37
C SER A 93 0.72 -11.74 -6.71
N LEU A 94 1.94 -11.63 -7.27
CA LEU A 94 2.83 -12.78 -7.47
C LEU A 94 3.28 -13.38 -6.13
N ALA A 95 3.71 -12.54 -5.19
CA ALA A 95 4.08 -12.95 -3.84
C ALA A 95 2.90 -13.61 -3.12
N ARG A 96 1.70 -13.00 -3.20
CA ARG A 96 0.47 -13.54 -2.58
C ARG A 96 0.10 -14.94 -3.08
N ILE A 97 0.23 -15.22 -4.39
CA ILE A 97 -0.15 -16.53 -4.94
C ILE A 97 0.95 -17.59 -4.78
N THR A 98 2.22 -17.20 -4.69
CA THR A 98 3.35 -18.13 -4.53
C THR A 98 3.72 -18.40 -3.07
N GLY A 99 3.27 -17.57 -2.13
CA GLY A 99 3.65 -17.64 -0.72
C GLY A 99 5.11 -17.25 -0.45
N VAL A 100 5.81 -16.67 -1.44
CA VAL A 100 7.23 -16.31 -1.35
C VAL A 100 7.36 -14.79 -1.41
N ASP A 101 8.01 -14.23 -0.40
CA ASP A 101 8.32 -12.81 -0.28
C ASP A 101 9.52 -12.40 -1.16
N ASN A 102 9.77 -11.10 -1.26
CA ASN A 102 10.96 -10.53 -1.91
C ASN A 102 11.24 -10.99 -3.36
N ILE A 103 10.22 -11.49 -4.09
CA ILE A 103 10.36 -11.91 -5.48
C ILE A 103 10.74 -10.72 -6.36
N ARG A 104 11.84 -10.84 -7.10
CA ARG A 104 12.21 -9.90 -8.16
C ARG A 104 11.70 -10.38 -9.52
N MET A 105 10.79 -9.62 -10.12
CA MET A 105 10.30 -9.84 -11.49
C MET A 105 11.43 -9.73 -12.52
N ASN A 106 11.39 -10.58 -13.55
CA ASN A 106 12.38 -10.65 -14.63
C ASN A 106 11.67 -10.88 -15.96
N TYR A 107 11.21 -9.79 -16.60
CA TYR A 107 10.46 -9.85 -17.86
C TYR A 107 11.27 -10.49 -19.01
N PRO A 108 12.54 -10.13 -19.29
CA PRO A 108 13.31 -10.73 -20.39
C PRO A 108 13.56 -12.24 -20.25
N ASN A 109 13.41 -12.80 -19.05
CA ASN A 109 13.52 -14.24 -18.80
C ASN A 109 12.26 -14.78 -18.10
N PHE A 110 11.10 -14.19 -18.38
CA PHE A 110 9.84 -14.49 -17.69
C PHE A 110 9.53 -16.00 -17.68
N ARG A 111 9.63 -16.65 -18.85
CA ARG A 111 9.30 -18.06 -19.01
C ARG A 111 10.14 -18.99 -18.12
N THR A 112 11.42 -18.67 -17.88
CA THR A 112 12.34 -19.52 -17.12
C THR A 112 12.49 -19.11 -15.66
N LYS A 113 12.71 -17.81 -15.38
CA LYS A 113 12.99 -17.33 -14.02
C LYS A 113 11.73 -17.04 -13.20
N ILE A 114 10.58 -16.88 -13.85
CA ILE A 114 9.27 -16.68 -13.20
C ILE A 114 8.38 -17.91 -13.43
N SER A 115 7.92 -18.17 -14.65
CA SER A 115 6.93 -19.23 -14.91
C SER A 115 7.42 -20.64 -14.61
N ALA A 116 8.60 -21.04 -15.11
CA ALA A 116 9.13 -22.38 -14.80
C ALA A 116 9.50 -22.53 -13.31
N LYS A 117 10.05 -21.47 -12.68
CA LYS A 117 10.45 -21.51 -11.26
C LYS A 117 9.24 -21.64 -10.32
N TYR A 118 8.24 -20.78 -10.47
CA TYR A 118 7.10 -20.70 -9.54
C TYR A 118 5.83 -21.41 -10.04
N LYS A 119 5.86 -21.99 -11.25
CA LYS A 119 4.73 -22.70 -11.89
C LYS A 119 3.51 -21.79 -12.12
N VAL A 120 3.75 -20.54 -12.50
CA VAL A 120 2.70 -19.52 -12.72
C VAL A 120 2.67 -18.99 -14.16
N LYS A 121 1.48 -18.64 -14.63
CA LYS A 121 1.22 -17.89 -15.87
C LYS A 121 0.49 -16.59 -15.52
N ILE A 122 0.63 -15.57 -16.37
CA ILE A 122 -0.30 -14.44 -16.39
C ILE A 122 -1.45 -14.82 -17.33
N VAL A 123 -2.68 -14.55 -16.92
CA VAL A 123 -3.90 -14.64 -17.74
C VAL A 123 -4.40 -13.23 -17.97
N GLY A 124 -4.99 -12.97 -19.15
CA GLY A 124 -5.62 -11.66 -19.47
C GLY A 124 -4.66 -10.48 -19.65
N TRP A 125 -3.37 -10.73 -19.90
CA TRP A 125 -2.47 -9.67 -20.36
C TRP A 125 -2.91 -9.15 -21.74
N PRO A 126 -2.96 -7.83 -22.00
CA PRO A 126 -3.37 -7.27 -23.29
C PRO A 126 -2.57 -7.82 -24.48
N THR A 127 -3.24 -8.20 -25.57
CA THR A 127 -2.62 -8.81 -26.76
C THR A 127 -1.63 -7.89 -27.47
N ASP A 128 -1.89 -6.58 -27.42
CA ASP A 128 -1.21 -5.59 -28.25
C ASP A 128 0.04 -5.01 -27.55
N VAL A 129 0.43 -5.59 -26.42
CA VAL A 129 1.47 -5.12 -25.52
C VAL A 129 2.42 -6.25 -25.16
N ASP A 130 3.67 -6.16 -25.59
CA ASP A 130 4.71 -7.13 -25.24
C ASP A 130 4.84 -7.30 -23.71
N LEU A 131 5.20 -8.51 -23.27
CA LEU A 131 5.32 -8.83 -21.84
C LEU A 131 6.62 -8.25 -21.25
N MET A 132 6.64 -6.93 -21.09
CA MET A 132 7.75 -6.13 -20.61
C MET A 132 7.43 -5.44 -19.28
N SER A 133 8.43 -4.79 -18.68
CA SER A 133 8.24 -3.98 -17.47
C SER A 133 7.29 -2.82 -17.75
N PRO A 134 6.29 -2.54 -16.90
CA PRO A 134 5.42 -1.37 -17.05
C PRO A 134 6.13 -0.02 -17.06
N ARG A 135 7.41 0.05 -16.66
CA ARG A 135 8.26 1.26 -16.77
C ARG A 135 8.95 1.39 -18.13
N ASP A 136 8.98 0.31 -18.90
CA ASP A 136 9.70 0.19 -20.16
C ASP A 136 8.72 0.28 -21.35
N ILE A 137 7.41 0.16 -21.08
CA ILE A 137 6.33 0.58 -21.99
C ILE A 137 6.44 2.10 -22.15
N ILE A 138 6.59 2.59 -23.38
CA ILE A 138 6.69 4.03 -23.71
C ILE A 138 5.33 4.61 -24.12
N ASP A 139 4.47 3.76 -24.70
CA ASP A 139 3.15 4.13 -25.21
C ASP A 139 2.13 4.24 -24.05
N PRO A 140 1.56 5.44 -23.78
CA PRO A 140 0.61 5.62 -22.69
C PRO A 140 -0.67 4.81 -22.85
N ALA A 141 -1.16 4.57 -24.08
CA ALA A 141 -2.38 3.81 -24.30
C ALA A 141 -2.17 2.32 -23.95
N LYS A 142 -0.97 1.79 -24.25
CA LYS A 142 -0.58 0.43 -23.86
C LYS A 142 -0.35 0.30 -22.36
N LEU A 143 0.26 1.29 -21.72
CA LEU A 143 0.40 1.29 -20.26
C LEU A 143 -0.96 1.36 -19.56
N ASP A 144 -1.88 2.18 -20.09
CA ASP A 144 -3.23 2.32 -19.55
C ASP A 144 -4.01 1.01 -19.69
N ALA A 145 -3.97 0.34 -20.85
CA ALA A 145 -4.56 -0.98 -21.05
C ALA A 145 -4.01 -2.03 -20.05
N VAL A 146 -2.71 -2.05 -19.76
CA VAL A 146 -2.14 -2.96 -18.75
C VAL A 146 -2.55 -2.53 -17.33
N TYR A 147 -2.53 -1.24 -17.00
CA TYR A 147 -2.95 -0.72 -15.70
C TYR A 147 -4.40 -1.07 -15.39
N ASP A 148 -5.31 -0.82 -16.32
CA ASP A 148 -6.75 -1.09 -16.15
C ASP A 148 -7.06 -2.59 -16.18
N ALA A 149 -6.30 -3.41 -16.94
CA ALA A 149 -6.45 -4.86 -16.88
C ALA A 149 -6.07 -5.44 -15.50
N TRP A 150 -4.95 -5.01 -14.92
CA TRP A 150 -4.55 -5.43 -13.56
C TRP A 150 -5.39 -4.79 -12.45
N ARG A 151 -5.98 -3.62 -12.68
CA ARG A 151 -6.89 -2.94 -11.74
C ARG A 151 -8.30 -3.54 -11.72
N SER A 152 -8.81 -3.95 -12.87
CA SER A 152 -10.11 -4.64 -13.00
C SER A 152 -10.05 -6.12 -12.62
N GLY A 153 -8.85 -6.70 -12.49
CA GLY A 153 -8.65 -8.13 -12.24
C GLY A 153 -8.84 -9.00 -13.49
N SER A 154 -9.01 -8.41 -14.68
CA SER A 154 -9.00 -9.15 -15.95
C SER A 154 -7.62 -9.70 -16.28
N ALA A 155 -6.55 -8.95 -15.95
CA ALA A 155 -5.19 -9.48 -15.89
C ALA A 155 -4.87 -9.97 -14.47
N TYR A 156 -4.46 -11.24 -14.34
CA TYR A 156 -4.14 -11.86 -13.06
C TYR A 156 -3.12 -13.00 -13.17
N TRP A 157 -2.54 -13.42 -12.04
CA TRP A 157 -1.68 -14.59 -11.94
C TRP A 157 -2.49 -15.87 -11.73
N SER A 158 -2.13 -16.93 -12.45
CA SER A 158 -2.74 -18.25 -12.34
C SER A 158 -1.65 -19.31 -12.11
N ILE A 159 -1.86 -20.22 -11.16
CA ILE A 159 -1.00 -21.39 -10.97
C ILE A 159 -1.29 -22.38 -12.10
N MET A 160 -0.23 -22.88 -12.75
CA MET A 160 -0.32 -23.93 -13.76
C MET A 160 -0.65 -25.28 -13.10
N ASP A 161 -1.67 -25.99 -13.59
CA ASP A 161 -1.86 -27.39 -13.22
C ASP A 161 -0.68 -28.26 -13.68
N LYS A 162 -0.47 -29.41 -13.05
CA LYS A 162 0.51 -30.44 -13.42
C LYS A 162 0.50 -30.77 -14.92
N ARG A 163 -0.70 -30.83 -15.56
CA ARG A 163 -0.84 -31.07 -17.01
C ARG A 163 -0.38 -29.89 -17.85
N GLU A 164 -0.71 -28.67 -17.45
CA GLU A 164 -0.26 -27.44 -18.12
C GLU A 164 1.24 -27.24 -17.98
N TYR A 165 1.77 -27.39 -16.77
CA TYR A 165 3.19 -27.25 -16.47
C TYR A 165 4.02 -28.27 -17.27
N LYS A 166 3.56 -29.52 -17.40
CA LYS A 166 4.24 -30.53 -18.26
C LYS A 166 4.26 -30.10 -19.72
N LYS A 167 3.16 -29.55 -20.26
CA LYS A 167 3.12 -29.00 -21.64
C LYS A 167 4.06 -27.79 -21.80
N PHE A 168 4.05 -26.87 -20.82
CA PHE A 168 4.88 -25.67 -20.82
C PHE A 168 6.38 -25.98 -20.78
N MET A 169 6.78 -26.94 -19.93
CA MET A 169 8.17 -27.42 -19.86
C MET A 169 8.59 -28.14 -21.15
N ALA A 170 7.74 -29.00 -21.72
CA ALA A 170 8.02 -29.66 -22.99
C ALA A 170 8.14 -28.64 -24.15
N GLN A 171 7.38 -27.54 -24.14
CA GLN A 171 7.56 -26.47 -25.12
C GLN A 171 8.85 -25.68 -24.89
N LEU A 172 9.20 -25.36 -23.64
CA LEU A 172 10.49 -24.75 -23.31
C LEU A 172 11.69 -25.59 -23.75
N GLU A 173 11.56 -26.91 -23.70
CA GLU A 173 12.59 -27.86 -24.16
C GLU A 173 12.68 -27.92 -25.69
N LYS A 174 11.52 -27.97 -26.39
CA LYS A 174 11.47 -27.84 -27.86
C LYS A 174 12.07 -26.53 -28.35
N ASP A 175 11.74 -25.40 -27.71
CA ASP A 175 12.24 -24.09 -28.10
C ASP A 175 13.77 -24.01 -27.95
N LYS A 176 14.32 -24.58 -26.86
CA LYS A 176 15.78 -24.72 -26.68
C LYS A 176 16.42 -25.61 -27.75
N ALA A 177 15.80 -26.75 -28.06
CA ALA A 177 16.29 -27.68 -29.10
C ALA A 177 16.24 -27.05 -30.51
N ALA A 178 15.28 -26.17 -30.77
CA ALA A 178 15.17 -25.37 -31.99
C ALA A 178 16.11 -24.14 -32.02
N GLY A 179 16.96 -23.96 -31.00
CA GLY A 179 17.90 -22.84 -30.92
C GLY A 179 17.28 -21.48 -30.58
N VAL A 180 15.99 -21.43 -30.21
CA VAL A 180 15.33 -20.20 -29.77
C VAL A 180 15.95 -19.74 -28.45
N GLN A 181 16.26 -18.44 -28.33
CA GLN A 181 16.98 -17.90 -27.18
C GLN A 181 16.09 -17.78 -25.92
N VAL A 182 15.87 -18.92 -25.26
CA VAL A 182 14.97 -19.09 -24.10
C VAL A 182 15.46 -18.41 -22.81
N GLU A 183 16.75 -18.06 -22.73
CA GLU A 183 17.29 -17.15 -21.71
C GLU A 183 18.19 -16.09 -22.35
N VAL A 184 18.00 -14.83 -21.96
CA VAL A 184 18.86 -13.71 -22.35
C VAL A 184 20.06 -13.68 -21.39
N PRO A 185 21.28 -14.02 -21.83
CA PRO A 185 22.43 -14.08 -20.95
C PRO A 185 22.79 -12.68 -20.42
N ARG A 186 23.09 -12.59 -19.12
CA ARG A 186 23.47 -11.32 -18.49
C ARG A 186 24.79 -10.84 -19.10
N LYS A 187 24.77 -9.67 -19.75
CA LYS A 187 25.96 -9.02 -20.33
C LYS A 187 27.12 -9.04 -19.33
N VAL A 188 28.23 -9.67 -19.73
CA VAL A 188 29.47 -9.68 -18.94
C VAL A 188 29.95 -8.25 -18.80
N ARG A 189 30.27 -7.84 -17.58
CA ARG A 189 30.82 -6.52 -17.30
C ARG A 189 32.30 -6.46 -17.73
N SER A 190 32.72 -5.34 -18.28
CA SER A 190 34.12 -5.07 -18.65
C SER A 190 35.07 -4.90 -17.46
N ASP A 191 34.54 -4.77 -16.24
CA ASP A 191 35.33 -4.76 -14.99
C ASP A 191 35.86 -6.14 -14.59
N ARG A 192 35.29 -7.23 -15.15
CA ARG A 192 35.62 -8.64 -14.82
C ARG A 192 36.96 -9.07 -15.43
N GLY A 193 38.04 -8.62 -14.80
CA GLY A 193 39.42 -8.87 -15.21
C GLY A 193 40.37 -7.71 -14.90
N GLY A 194 39.83 -6.54 -14.51
CA GLY A 194 40.63 -5.39 -14.12
C GLY A 194 41.35 -5.62 -12.79
N THR A 195 42.59 -6.11 -12.85
CA THR A 195 43.54 -6.01 -11.73
C THR A 195 43.79 -4.53 -11.44
N HIS A 196 43.13 -4.02 -10.40
CA HIS A 196 43.50 -2.74 -9.79
C HIS A 196 44.89 -2.87 -9.17
N GLU A 197 45.94 -2.61 -9.96
CA GLU A 197 47.25 -2.31 -9.42
C GLU A 197 47.11 -1.12 -8.49
N LYS A 198 47.24 -1.38 -7.18
CA LYS A 198 47.32 -0.33 -6.17
C LYS A 198 48.69 0.32 -6.29
N ALA A 199 48.81 1.29 -7.20
CA ALA A 199 50.01 2.09 -7.39
C ALA A 199 50.46 2.66 -6.04
N SER A 200 51.47 2.02 -5.46
CA SER A 200 51.97 2.31 -4.13
C SER A 200 52.91 3.50 -4.23
N THR A 201 52.34 4.72 -4.21
CA THR A 201 53.09 5.98 -4.22
C THR A 201 53.94 6.12 -2.95
N LYS A 202 55.07 5.42 -2.95
CA LYS A 202 56.07 5.39 -1.88
C LYS A 202 56.66 6.79 -1.77
N ARG A 203 56.32 7.50 -0.69
CA ARG A 203 56.85 8.83 -0.40
C ARG A 203 58.38 8.78 -0.40
N GLN A 204 59.01 9.56 -1.27
CA GLN A 204 60.36 10.08 -1.05
C GLN A 204 60.25 11.57 -0.72
N HIS A 205 61.07 12.01 0.23
CA HIS A 205 61.02 13.35 0.80
C HIS A 205 62.45 13.90 0.74
N ALA A 206 62.67 14.91 -0.11
CA ALA A 206 63.88 15.71 -0.21
C ALA A 206 63.44 17.14 -0.56
N ASN A 207 64.19 18.15 -0.12
CA ASN A 207 63.64 19.49 0.12
C ASN A 207 64.33 20.60 -0.69
N ASN A 208 63.66 21.76 -0.75
CA ASN A 208 64.10 23.10 -1.19
C ASN A 208 63.88 23.45 -2.67
N GLY A 209 63.33 24.65 -2.95
CA GLY A 209 63.26 25.23 -4.31
C GLY A 209 61.96 25.97 -4.71
N ASP A 210 61.48 26.89 -3.88
CA ASP A 210 60.52 27.99 -4.18
C ASP A 210 59.11 27.73 -4.80
N GLU A 211 58.25 28.75 -4.68
CA GLU A 211 56.80 28.77 -4.95
C GLU A 211 56.41 29.23 -6.38
N PRO A 212 55.13 29.12 -6.82
CA PRO A 212 53.94 28.46 -6.23
C PRO A 212 53.44 27.31 -7.18
N ALA A 213 52.17 26.97 -7.52
CA ALA A 213 50.83 27.52 -7.28
C ALA A 213 49.69 26.48 -7.52
N ALA A 214 48.44 26.96 -7.41
CA ALA A 214 47.14 26.44 -7.92
C ALA A 214 47.10 25.02 -8.58
N LYS A 215 46.30 24.06 -8.09
CA LYS A 215 44.87 24.18 -7.72
C LYS A 215 44.48 23.28 -6.53
N ARG A 216 43.51 23.75 -5.73
CA ARG A 216 43.08 23.11 -4.46
C ARG A 216 42.25 21.85 -4.72
N ARG A 217 42.57 20.75 -4.03
CA ARG A 217 41.78 19.50 -3.99
C ARG A 217 40.49 19.74 -3.18
N ARG A 218 39.33 19.28 -3.67
CA ARG A 218 38.16 19.07 -2.80
C ARG A 218 38.36 17.78 -2.01
N ALA A 219 38.46 17.89 -0.69
CA ALA A 219 38.45 16.73 0.21
C ALA A 219 37.01 16.30 0.49
N SER A 220 36.79 15.00 0.64
CA SER A 220 35.57 14.43 1.23
C SER A 220 35.73 14.34 2.74
N GLN A 221 34.71 14.79 3.48
CA GLN A 221 34.59 14.55 4.92
C GLN A 221 33.23 13.90 5.23
N PRO A 222 33.21 12.77 5.97
CA PRO A 222 32.00 12.19 6.54
C PRO A 222 31.95 12.33 8.07
N THR A 223 30.91 12.98 8.60
CA THR A 223 30.43 12.89 10.00
C THR A 223 28.96 13.34 9.99
N LYS A 224 27.99 12.56 10.48
CA LYS A 224 27.67 12.29 11.91
C LYS A 224 27.11 13.55 12.58
N GLY A 225 25.78 13.59 12.77
CA GLY A 225 25.05 14.76 13.29
C GLY A 225 24.78 14.72 14.80
N ARG A 226 24.01 15.70 15.28
CA ARG A 226 23.38 15.77 16.61
C ARG A 226 22.09 16.62 16.52
N MET A 227 21.29 16.58 17.59
CA MET A 227 20.00 17.25 17.82
C MET A 227 20.18 18.70 18.31
N ASP A 228 19.06 19.30 18.74
CA ASP A 228 18.94 20.46 19.65
C ASP A 228 19.18 21.86 19.02
N ALA A 229 18.54 22.97 19.45
CA ALA A 229 17.21 23.19 20.05
C ALA A 229 16.94 24.73 20.09
N GLU A 230 15.69 25.17 19.84
CA GLU A 230 15.16 26.52 20.17
C GLU A 230 15.94 27.74 19.57
N GLN A 231 15.58 29.02 19.72
CA GLN A 231 14.56 29.69 20.54
C GLN A 231 13.85 30.86 19.77
N GLU A 232 12.81 31.42 20.39
CA GLU A 232 11.88 32.50 20.00
C GLU A 232 12.53 33.86 19.65
N THR A 233 11.76 34.72 18.96
CA THR A 233 11.56 36.14 19.34
C THR A 233 10.21 36.69 18.83
N SER A 234 9.37 37.20 19.75
CA SER A 234 8.60 38.46 19.71
C SER A 234 7.69 38.89 18.52
N ASP A 235 6.56 39.59 18.70
CA ASP A 235 5.69 39.87 19.87
C ASP A 235 4.41 40.63 19.42
N GLU A 236 3.39 40.70 20.32
CA GLU A 236 2.32 41.74 20.42
C GLU A 236 1.37 41.99 19.20
N GLU A 237 0.13 42.47 19.29
CA GLU A 237 -0.88 42.73 20.35
C GLU A 237 -2.28 42.76 19.64
N GLY A 238 -3.46 42.72 20.27
CA GLY A 238 -3.91 42.54 21.66
C GLY A 238 -5.40 42.12 21.63
N ASN A 239 -5.85 41.23 22.53
CA ASN A 239 -6.53 41.59 23.78
C ASN A 239 -7.81 42.46 23.63
N ASN A 240 -8.97 41.88 23.96
CA ASN A 240 -9.86 42.54 24.94
C ASN A 240 -10.68 41.52 25.74
N LYS A 241 -11.00 41.90 26.99
CA LYS A 241 -11.92 41.19 27.91
C LYS A 241 -13.38 41.67 27.68
N GLU A 242 -14.42 41.43 28.49
CA GLU A 242 -14.55 40.99 29.90
C GLU A 242 -15.99 40.51 30.23
N LEU A 243 -16.18 39.98 31.46
CA LEU A 243 -17.45 39.69 32.16
C LEU A 243 -18.31 38.51 31.62
N GLY A 244 -18.93 37.65 32.45
CA GLY A 244 -18.85 37.51 33.91
C GLY A 244 -20.21 37.21 34.56
N LYS A 245 -20.19 36.54 35.72
CA LYS A 245 -21.31 36.08 36.60
C LYS A 245 -21.88 34.67 36.33
N ASP A 246 -21.98 33.75 37.32
CA ASP A 246 -22.52 33.76 38.71
C ASP A 246 -24.07 33.61 38.67
N ASP A 247 -24.80 32.76 39.41
CA ASP A 247 -24.54 31.89 40.60
C ASP A 247 -25.56 30.70 40.71
N ASP A 248 -25.39 29.83 41.73
CA ASP A 248 -26.34 28.98 42.50
C ASP A 248 -27.13 27.75 41.94
N ASP A 249 -26.90 26.60 42.59
CA ASP A 249 -27.78 25.60 43.25
C ASP A 249 -29.23 25.25 42.79
N ASP A 250 -29.55 23.94 42.83
CA ASP A 250 -30.62 23.39 43.71
C ASP A 250 -30.46 21.85 43.95
N GLU A 251 -31.11 21.29 44.97
CA GLU A 251 -31.04 19.87 45.40
C GLU A 251 -32.21 18.98 44.90
N SER A 252 -31.95 17.67 44.74
CA SER A 252 -32.91 16.54 44.90
C SER A 252 -32.18 15.23 44.53
N ASP A 253 -32.00 14.18 45.34
CA ASP A 253 -32.66 13.61 46.54
C ASP A 253 -33.61 12.41 46.28
N ASP A 254 -33.41 11.41 47.14
CA ASP A 254 -34.13 10.17 47.49
C ASP A 254 -34.48 9.07 46.43
N SER A 255 -34.32 7.81 46.89
CA SER A 255 -35.17 6.63 46.59
C SER A 255 -35.20 6.01 45.17
N GLN A 256 -35.12 4.70 44.94
CA GLN A 256 -35.09 3.47 45.77
C GLN A 256 -34.12 2.45 45.10
N GLY A 257 -33.63 1.36 45.71
CA GLY A 257 -34.05 0.69 46.94
C GLY A 257 -34.78 -0.63 46.66
N LEU A 258 -34.13 -1.59 45.99
CA LEU A 258 -34.60 -2.98 45.90
C LEU A 258 -33.44 -3.97 46.03
N GLU A 259 -33.42 -4.67 47.16
CA GLU A 259 -32.70 -5.92 47.36
C GLU A 259 -33.58 -7.08 46.88
N HIS A 260 -32.99 -8.09 46.24
CA HIS A 260 -33.51 -9.46 46.31
C HIS A 260 -32.35 -10.45 46.28
N GLU A 261 -32.33 -11.30 47.30
CA GLU A 261 -31.41 -12.41 47.47
C GLU A 261 -31.92 -13.66 46.73
N ASN A 262 -31.12 -14.72 46.80
CA ASN A 262 -31.47 -16.11 46.45
C ASN A 262 -31.54 -16.39 44.93
N GLU A 263 -31.28 -17.61 44.47
CA GLU A 263 -31.13 -18.87 45.22
C GLU A 263 -30.05 -19.77 44.60
N ASP A 264 -29.35 -20.55 45.41
CA ASP A 264 -28.45 -21.60 44.92
C ASP A 264 -29.24 -22.72 44.24
N ILE A 265 -28.76 -23.23 43.11
CA ILE A 265 -29.15 -24.55 42.59
C ILE A 265 -27.89 -25.34 42.26
N ASP A 266 -27.71 -26.43 43.01
CA ASP A 266 -26.61 -27.38 42.89
C ASP A 266 -26.66 -28.25 41.63
N GLU A 267 -25.59 -29.04 41.50
CA GLU A 267 -25.42 -30.28 40.72
C GLU A 267 -26.69 -30.99 40.21
N LEU A 268 -26.61 -31.54 39.00
CA LEU A 268 -26.93 -32.96 38.78
C LEU A 268 -26.28 -33.51 37.48
N ASP A 269 -25.70 -34.70 37.56
CA ASP A 269 -25.05 -35.40 36.44
C ASP A 269 -26.06 -36.00 35.43
N ASN A 270 -25.70 -36.00 34.14
CA ASN A 270 -25.49 -37.19 33.27
C ASN A 270 -25.15 -36.80 31.82
#